data_AF-A0A928W7Q6-F1
#
_entry.id   AF-A0A928W7Q6-F1
#
_cell.length_a   1.000
_cell.length_b   1.000
_cell.length_c   1.000
_cell.angle_alpha   90.00
_cell.angle_beta   90.00
_cell.angle_gamma   90.00
#
_symmetry.space_group_name_H-M   'P 1'
#
loop_
_entity.id
_entity.type
_entity.pdbx_description
1 polymer ?
#
loop_
_entity_poly.entity_id
_entity_poly.type
_entity_poly.pdbx_seq_one_letter_code
_entity_poly.pdbx_strand_id
1 'polypeptide(L)' 'MESESIAVRLNKELHQRLIDLAAKTGRSKSFYVKRAIAQYMEDMEDTYLAIDRIENSEGRVSMEEAKKILDVDS' A
#
# COMPACT_ATOMS: atom_id res chain seq x y z
N MET A 1 -6.10 13.44 18.24
CA MET A 1 -5.98 12.15 17.54
C MET A 1 -5.45 11.15 18.53
N GLU A 2 -6.23 10.12 18.82
CA GLU A 2 -5.76 8.99 19.63
C GLU A 2 -4.75 8.17 18.82
N SER A 3 -3.73 7.64 19.49
CA SER A 3 -2.72 6.79 18.86
C SER A 3 -2.54 5.53 19.68
N GLU A 4 -2.72 4.38 19.02
CA GLU A 4 -2.47 3.06 19.59
C GLU A 4 -1.03 2.63 19.31
N SER A 5 -0.40 1.93 20.27
CA SER A 5 0.97 1.43 20.13
C SER A 5 1.00 -0.07 19.88
N ILE A 6 1.76 -0.50 18.87
CA ILE A 6 1.96 -1.91 18.56
C ILE A 6 3.42 -2.27 18.82
N ALA A 7 3.66 -3.34 19.59
CA ALA A 7 4.98 -3.90 19.80
C ALA A 7 5.22 -5.04 18.80
N VAL A 8 6.28 -4.93 18.00
CA VAL A 8 6.67 -5.95 17.01
C VAL A 8 8.04 -6.52 17.34
N ARG A 9 8.18 -7.84 17.21
CA ARG A 9 9.48 -8.52 17.36
C ARG A 9 10.13 -8.64 15.99
N LEU A 10 11.36 -8.15 15.88
CA LEU A 10 12.17 -8.27 14.66
C LEU A 10 13.29 -9.27 14.91
N ASN A 11 13.66 -10.01 13.86
CA ASN A 11 14.90 -10.77 13.89
C ASN A 11 16.11 -9.83 13.96
N LYS A 12 17.27 -10.37 14.35
CA LYS A 12 18.49 -9.58 14.57
C LYS A 12 18.92 -8.79 13.33
N GLU A 13 18.85 -9.42 12.15
CA GLU A 13 19.28 -8.80 10.89
C GLU A 13 18.42 -7.60 10.53
N LEU A 14 17.10 -7.75 10.55
CA LEU A 14 16.15 -6.69 10.21
C LEU A 14 16.22 -5.55 11.22
N HIS A 15 16.39 -5.88 12.49
CA HIS A 15 16.61 -4.87 13.53
C HIS A 15 17.86 -4.03 13.27
N GLN A 16 18.97 -4.68 12.89
CA GLN A 16 20.22 -3.98 12.57
C GLN A 16 20.05 -3.09 11.33
N ARG A 17 19.42 -3.60 10.27
CA ARG A 17 19.13 -2.82 9.05
C ARG A 17 18.30 -1.58 9.35
N LEU A 18 17.30 -1.69 10.25
CA LEU A 18 16.47 -0.57 10.69
C LEU A 18 17.26 0.47 11.50
N ILE A 19 18.18 0.02 12.38
CA ILE A 19 19.09 0.91 13.12
C ILE A 19 19.98 1.69 12.14
N ASP A 20 20.62 0.98 11.21
CA ASP A 20 21.55 1.58 10.26
C ASP A 20 20.85 2.59 9.35
N LEU A 21 19.64 2.26 8.87
CA LEU A 21 18.83 3.15 8.05
C LEU A 21 18.44 4.41 8.81
N ALA A 22 18.00 4.27 10.06
CA ALA A 22 17.69 5.41 10.93
C ALA A 22 18.90 6.31 11.15
N ALA A 23 20.07 5.72 11.45
CA ALA A 23 21.31 6.46 11.67
C ALA A 23 21.78 7.22 10.41
N LYS A 24 21.75 6.56 9.25
CA LYS A 24 22.22 7.16 7.98
C LYS A 24 21.37 8.35 7.51
N THR A 25 20.10 8.39 7.91
CA THR A 25 19.12 9.35 7.39
C THR A 25 18.69 10.39 8.41
N GLY A 26 19.10 10.25 9.68
CA GLY A 26 18.70 11.10 10.78
C GLY A 26 17.23 10.98 11.17
N ARG A 27 16.53 9.91 10.74
CA ARG A 27 15.12 9.67 11.06
C ARG A 27 14.98 8.60 12.14
N SER A 28 13.86 8.62 12.87
CA SER A 28 13.61 7.62 13.90
C SER A 28 13.26 6.25 13.30
N LYS A 29 13.54 5.17 14.04
CA LYS A 29 13.11 3.82 13.66
C LYS A 29 11.59 3.73 13.47
N SER A 30 10.83 4.38 14.35
CA SER A 30 9.37 4.43 14.31
C SER A 30 8.83 5.17 13.08
N PHE A 31 9.56 6.13 12.52
CA PHE A 31 9.20 6.73 11.22
C PHE A 31 9.21 5.68 10.11
N TYR A 32 10.27 4.86 10.02
CA TYR A 32 10.38 3.83 9.00
C TYR A 32 9.39 2.69 9.19
N VAL A 33 9.16 2.24 10.42
CA VAL A 33 8.16 1.20 10.70
C VAL A 33 6.77 1.66 10.27
N LYS A 34 6.37 2.89 10.62
CA LYS A 34 5.08 3.45 10.20
C LYS A 34 4.95 3.55 8.68
N ARG A 35 6.00 4.03 8.01
CA ARG A 35 6.01 4.12 6.55
C ARG A 35 5.93 2.76 5.87
N ALA A 36 6.66 1.76 6.37
CA ALA A 36 6.63 0.41 5.81
C ALA A 36 5.25 -0.23 5.95
N ILE A 37 4.58 -0.05 7.09
CA ILE A 37 3.21 -0.53 7.31
C ILE A 37 2.24 0.17 6.37
N ALA A 38 2.28 1.51 6.29
CA ALA A 38 1.39 2.27 5.42
C ALA A 38 1.53 1.86 3.95
N GLN A 39 2.77 1.79 3.44
CA GLN A 39 3.03 1.36 2.07
C GLN A 39 2.50 -0.05 1.80
N TYR A 40 2.75 -0.98 2.73
CA TYR A 40 2.30 -2.35 2.56
C TYR A 40 0.77 -2.48 2.62
N MET A 41 0.09 -1.62 3.40
CA MET A 41 -1.37 -1.55 3.40
C MET A 41 -1.89 -1.03 2.06
N GLU A 42 -1.31 0.04 1.52
CA GLU A 42 -1.68 0.57 0.19
C GLU A 42 -1.53 -0.51 -0.89
N ASP A 43 -0.37 -1.19 -0.94
CA ASP A 43 -0.11 -2.26 -1.91
C ASP A 43 -1.12 -3.44 -1.77
N MET A 44 -1.51 -3.75 -0.54
CA MET A 44 -2.45 -4.82 -0.23
C MET A 44 -3.89 -4.45 -0.62
N GLU A 45 -4.31 -3.21 -0.34
CA GLU A 45 -5.61 -2.68 -0.73
C GLU A 45 -5.76 -2.66 -2.26
N ASP A 46 -4.73 -2.22 -2.99
CA ASP A 46 -4.70 -2.26 -4.45
C ASP A 46 -4.83 -3.69 -4.98
N THR A 47 -4.13 -4.64 -4.35
CA THR A 47 -4.20 -6.06 -4.73
C THR A 47 -5.59 -6.63 -4.50
N TYR A 48 -6.19 -6.36 -3.34
CA TYR A 48 -7.54 -6.84 -3.04
C TYR A 48 -8.60 -6.20 -3.93
N LEU A 49 -8.48 -4.91 -4.24
CA LEU A 49 -9.34 -4.23 -5.20
C LEU A 49 -9.26 -4.88 -6.59
N ALA A 50 -8.06 -5.26 -7.02
CA ALA A 50 -7.86 -5.94 -8.31
C ALA A 50 -8.50 -7.34 -8.32
N ILE A 51 -8.35 -8.11 -7.24
CA ILE A 51 -8.98 -9.43 -7.10
C ILE A 51 -10.50 -9.29 -7.08
N ASP A 52 -11.02 -8.36 -6.28
CA ASP A 52 -12.46 -8.09 -6.18
C ASP A 52 -13.06 -7.77 -7.56
N ARG A 53 -12.39 -6.93 -8.37
CA ARG A 53 -12.82 -6.66 -9.76
C ARG A 53 -12.78 -7.87 -10.69
N ILE A 54 -11.94 -8.87 -10.42
CA ILE A 54 -11.89 -10.11 -11.19
C ILE A 54 -13.06 -11.02 -10.80
N GLU A 55 -13.28 -11.18 -9.49
CA GLU A 55 -14.31 -12.05 -8.92
C GLU A 55 -15.72 -11.47 -9.13
N ASN A 56 -15.88 -10.17 -8.90
CA ASN A 56 -17.09 -9.41 -9.09
C ASN A 56 -17.00 -8.65 -10.43
N SER A 57 -17.32 -9.36 -11.52
CA SER A 57 -17.27 -8.81 -12.89
C SER A 57 -18.33 -7.75 -13.21
N GLU A 58 -19.11 -7.31 -12.22
CA GLU A 58 -20.09 -6.25 -12.38
C GLU A 58 -19.39 -4.93 -12.74
N GLY A 59 -19.79 -4.32 -13.87
CA GLY A 59 -19.18 -3.08 -14.36
C GLY A 59 -18.07 -3.26 -15.40
N ARG A 60 -17.81 -4.48 -15.90
CA ARG A 60 -17.06 -4.65 -17.15
C ARG A 60 -17.89 -4.14 -18.32
N VAL A 61 -17.32 -3.21 -19.07
CA VAL A 61 -17.88 -2.70 -20.32
C VAL A 61 -16.92 -2.99 -21.47
N SER A 62 -17.45 -3.18 -22.67
CA SER A 62 -16.63 -3.27 -23.87
C SER A 62 -15.90 -1.94 -24.15
N MET A 63 -14.85 -1.98 -24.97
CA MET A 63 -14.12 -0.76 -25.36
C MET A 63 -15.03 0.26 -26.06
N GLU A 64 -16.01 -0.19 -26.84
CA GLU A 64 -16.97 0.68 -27.52
C GLU A 64 -17.93 1.35 -26.51
N GLU A 65 -18.39 0.61 -25.51
CA GLU A 65 -19.20 1.16 -24.42
C GLU A 65 -18.38 2.13 -23.55
N ALA A 66 -17.12 1.81 -23.26
CA ALA A 66 -16.23 2.69 -22.49
C ALA A 66 -15.99 4.04 -23.20
N LYS A 67 -15.74 4.03 -24.51
CA LYS A 67 -15.59 5.27 -25.31
C LYS A 67 -16.82 6.16 -25.22
N LYS A 68 -17.99 5.55 -25.32
CA LYS A 68 -19.28 6.24 -25.22
C LYS A 68 -19.53 6.80 -23.81
N ILE A 69 -19.14 6.09 -22.75
CA ILE A 69 -19.27 6.55 -21.36
C ILE A 69 -18.32 7.71 -21.06
N LEU A 70 -17.09 7.64 -21.57
CA LEU A 70 -16.03 8.62 -21.32
C LEU A 70 -16.09 9.82 -22.27
N ASP A 71 -17.06 9.86 -23.19
CA ASP A 71 -17.24 10.91 -24.22
C ASP A 71 -15.95 11.21 -25.00
N VAL A 72 -15.15 10.16 -25.22
CA VAL A 72 -13.92 10.21 -26.00
C VAL A 72 -14.21 9.71 -27.41
N ASP A 73 -15.05 10.46 -28.13
CA ASP A 73 -15.16 10.35 -29.57
C ASP A 73 -14.23 11.42 -30.19
N SER A 74 -13.06 10.98 -30.64
CA SER A 74 -12.12 11.74 -31.48
C SER A 74 -11.58 10.84 -32.59
#